data_AF-A0AAV7Z5D4-F1
#
_entry.id   AF-A0AAV7Z5D4-F1
#
_cell.length_a   1.000
_cell.length_b   1.000
_cell.length_c   1.000
_cell.angle_alpha   90.00
_cell.angle_beta   90.00
_cell.angle_gamma   90.00
#
_symmetry.space_group_name_H-M   'P 1'
#
loop_
_entity.id
_entity.type
_entity.pdbx_description
1 polymer ?
#
loop_
_entity_poly.entity_id
_entity_poly.type
_entity_poly.pdbx_seq_one_letter_code
_entity_poly.pdbx_strand_id
1 'polypeptide(L)'
;MDSVSKYIKIGALAAILGITVFEAYKKMDSEKKVDKKEEKVEKKANKDKNTEKKSLDGTQTLKNLMSSFAGESQARMRYEMMAKKAEKEGFKQIAEIFRQTALEEVEHAKRFYKYLSVGSTEKSVEVSEAFPSFAIGNTQQNLMAAAFGEEMEESEVYPSFAKIARKEGFEEIAKTFENVAIAESGHKERFSKFAQNIKKGEVFRLGNKVWWRCKNCGYLHFGESAPEKCPACNHPQEYFEIKPKNY
;
A
#
# COMPACT_ATOMS: atom_id res chain seq x y z
N MET A 1 -4.32 41.89 34.97
CA MET A 1 -5.45 42.83 34.88
C MET A 1 -5.68 43.37 36.26
N ASP A 2 -5.64 44.69 36.42
CA ASP A 2 -5.88 45.33 37.71
C ASP A 2 -7.31 45.01 38.21
N SER A 3 -7.42 44.84 39.52
CA SER A 3 -8.62 44.40 40.24
C SER A 3 -9.86 45.23 39.88
N VAL A 4 -9.70 46.53 39.66
CA VAL A 4 -10.77 47.47 39.30
C VAL A 4 -11.39 47.13 37.95
N SER A 5 -10.58 46.78 36.94
CA SER A 5 -11.06 46.40 35.61
C SER A 5 -11.84 45.07 35.63
N LYS A 6 -11.52 44.17 36.57
CA LYS A 6 -12.22 42.88 36.74
C LYS A 6 -13.64 43.10 37.29
N TYR A 7 -13.81 43.95 38.31
CA TYR A 7 -15.12 44.20 38.92
C TYR A 7 -16.10 44.92 37.98
N ILE A 8 -15.61 45.85 37.15
CA ILE A 8 -16.43 46.54 36.13
C ILE A 8 -17.00 45.54 35.11
N LYS A 9 -16.18 44.58 34.65
CA LYS A 9 -16.61 43.55 33.70
C LYS A 9 -17.63 42.57 34.29
N ILE A 10 -17.46 42.18 35.55
CA ILE A 10 -18.41 41.29 36.25
C ILE A 10 -19.76 41.99 36.46
N GLY A 11 -19.73 43.28 36.85
CA GLY A 11 -20.95 44.08 37.01
C GLY A 11 -21.73 44.23 35.70
N ALA A 12 -21.03 44.49 34.59
CA ALA A 12 -21.66 44.53 33.26
C ALA A 12 -22.27 43.19 32.84
N LEU A 13 -21.55 42.07 33.07
CA LEU A 13 -22.06 40.73 32.75
C LEU A 13 -23.30 40.37 33.58
N ALA A 14 -23.30 40.72 34.87
CA ALA A 14 -24.43 40.52 35.77
C ALA A 14 -25.67 41.29 35.29
N ALA A 15 -25.49 42.55 34.88
CA ALA A 15 -26.57 43.39 34.36
C ALA A 15 -27.14 42.86 33.03
N ILE A 16 -26.28 42.43 32.10
CA ILE A 16 -26.72 41.89 30.79
C ILE A 16 -27.54 40.61 30.97
N LEU A 17 -27.13 39.75 31.89
CA LEU A 17 -27.75 38.44 32.09
C LEU A 17 -28.89 38.46 33.12
N GLY A 18 -29.13 39.60 33.78
CA GLY A 18 -30.13 39.71 34.85
C GLY A 18 -29.83 38.82 36.07
N ILE A 19 -28.56 38.57 36.36
CA ILE A 19 -28.11 37.69 37.47
C ILE A 19 -27.34 38.50 38.52
N THR A 20 -27.10 37.91 39.69
CA THR A 20 -26.30 38.56 40.72
C THR A 20 -24.82 38.63 40.31
N VAL A 21 -24.10 39.62 40.83
CA VAL A 21 -22.64 39.78 40.63
C VAL A 21 -21.87 38.53 41.06
N PHE A 22 -22.35 37.82 42.09
CA PHE A 22 -21.75 36.57 42.57
C PHE A 22 -21.94 35.40 41.59
N GLU A 23 -23.11 35.30 40.97
CA GLU A 23 -23.37 34.29 39.93
C GLU A 23 -22.56 34.57 38.66
N ALA A 24 -22.48 35.84 38.25
CA ALA A 24 -21.62 36.27 37.15
C ALA A 24 -20.14 35.94 37.40
N TYR A 25 -19.66 36.14 38.65
CA TYR A 25 -18.31 35.77 39.05
C TYR A 25 -18.04 34.27 38.90
N LYS A 26 -18.95 33.41 39.40
CA LYS A 26 -18.82 31.95 39.28
C LYS A 26 -18.80 31.47 37.83
N LYS A 27 -19.61 32.10 36.97
CA LYS A 27 -19.70 31.75 35.54
C LYS A 27 -18.40 32.07 34.79
N MET A 28 -17.82 33.23 35.03
CA MET A 28 -16.49 33.60 34.47
C MET A 28 -15.35 32.69 34.97
N ASP A 29 -15.41 32.23 36.23
CA ASP A 29 -14.39 31.30 36.78
C ASP A 29 -14.55 29.87 36.21
N SER A 30 -15.77 29.44 35.86
CA SER A 30 -15.98 28.18 35.15
C SER A 30 -15.51 28.24 33.69
N GLU A 31 -15.73 29.35 32.98
CA GLU A 31 -15.28 29.54 31.59
C GLU A 31 -13.74 29.57 31.50
N LYS A 32 -13.06 30.22 32.45
CA LYS A 32 -11.57 30.19 32.53
C LYS A 32 -11.00 28.79 32.77
N LYS A 33 -11.73 27.89 33.41
CA LYS A 33 -11.32 26.50 33.61
C LYS A 33 -11.50 25.66 32.33
N VAL A 34 -12.46 26.02 31.48
CA VAL A 34 -12.67 25.41 30.16
C VAL A 34 -11.60 25.93 29.18
N ASP A 35 -11.37 27.24 29.11
CA ASP A 35 -10.34 27.85 28.26
C ASP A 35 -8.93 27.29 28.54
N LYS A 36 -8.55 27.15 29.82
CA LYS A 36 -7.24 26.56 30.18
C LYS A 36 -7.10 25.08 29.85
N LYS A 37 -8.22 24.36 29.72
CA LYS A 37 -8.24 22.94 29.37
C LYS A 37 -8.19 22.78 27.84
N GLU A 38 -8.91 23.62 27.11
CA GLU A 38 -8.87 23.70 25.64
C GLU A 38 -7.51 24.22 25.14
N GLU A 39 -6.92 25.25 25.75
CA GLU A 39 -5.59 25.76 25.41
C GLU A 39 -4.49 24.71 25.66
N LYS A 40 -4.65 23.83 26.66
CA LYS A 40 -3.74 22.69 26.90
C LYS A 40 -3.94 21.55 25.90
N VAL A 41 -5.16 21.34 25.42
CA VAL A 41 -5.47 20.32 24.40
C VAL A 41 -5.01 20.79 23.02
N GLU A 42 -5.22 22.06 22.67
CA GLU A 42 -4.68 22.68 21.45
C GLU A 42 -3.16 22.74 21.47
N LYS A 43 -2.51 23.14 22.57
CA LYS A 43 -1.04 23.12 22.66
C LYS A 43 -0.45 21.72 22.57
N LYS A 44 -1.18 20.67 22.98
CA LYS A 44 -0.76 19.27 22.82
C LYS A 44 -1.00 18.78 21.39
N ALA A 45 -2.11 19.17 20.76
CA ALA A 45 -2.42 18.86 19.36
C ALA A 45 -1.57 19.64 18.33
N ASN A 46 -1.05 20.82 18.69
CA ASN A 46 -0.13 21.61 17.86
C ASN A 46 1.35 21.32 18.12
N LYS A 47 1.72 20.66 19.23
CA LYS A 47 3.09 20.21 19.47
C LYS A 47 3.47 19.03 18.56
N ASP A 48 2.49 18.24 18.13
CA ASP A 48 2.66 17.13 17.18
C ASP A 48 2.60 17.57 15.70
N LYS A 49 2.34 18.86 15.42
CA LYS A 49 2.25 19.40 14.05
C LYS A 49 3.39 20.35 13.66
N ASN A 50 4.41 20.47 14.53
CA ASN A 50 5.60 21.28 14.24
C ASN A 50 6.88 20.46 14.42
N THR A 51 6.89 19.22 13.91
CA THR A 51 8.12 18.56 13.51
C THR A 51 8.59 19.24 12.24
N GLU A 52 9.63 20.05 12.35
CA GLU A 52 10.41 20.54 11.22
C GLU A 52 10.67 19.34 10.30
N LYS A 53 10.06 19.34 9.12
CA LYS A 53 10.05 18.18 8.22
C LYS A 53 11.49 17.95 7.77
N LYS A 54 12.13 16.93 8.33
CA LYS A 54 13.53 16.60 8.05
C LYS A 54 13.72 16.42 6.54
N SER A 55 14.68 17.14 5.95
CA SER A 55 15.00 17.03 4.52
C SER A 55 15.59 15.65 4.21
N LEU A 56 15.22 15.10 3.05
CA LEU A 56 15.81 13.90 2.46
C LEU A 56 17.11 14.19 1.71
N ASP A 57 17.42 15.46 1.40
CA ASP A 57 18.59 15.83 0.61
C ASP A 57 19.88 15.26 1.22
N GLY A 58 20.71 14.63 0.39
CA GLY A 58 21.96 13.98 0.77
C GLY A 58 21.84 12.68 1.58
N THR A 59 20.63 12.18 1.85
CA THR A 59 20.42 10.96 2.66
C THR A 59 20.50 9.68 1.84
N GLN A 60 20.82 8.56 2.49
CA GLN A 60 20.70 7.25 1.83
C GLN A 60 19.23 6.88 1.63
N THR A 61 18.32 7.32 2.50
CA THR A 61 16.87 7.13 2.32
C THR A 61 16.36 7.75 1.02
N LEU A 62 16.86 8.92 0.62
CA LEU A 62 16.53 9.53 -0.68
C LEU A 62 16.90 8.61 -1.85
N LYS A 63 18.12 8.08 -1.82
CA LYS A 63 18.61 7.14 -2.84
C LYS A 63 17.78 5.86 -2.84
N ASN A 64 17.51 5.29 -1.66
CA ASN A 64 16.70 4.08 -1.53
C ASN A 64 15.29 4.28 -2.09
N LEU A 65 14.63 5.41 -1.79
CA LEU A 65 13.31 5.74 -2.35
C LEU A 65 13.36 5.85 -3.89
N MET A 66 14.42 6.43 -4.44
CA MET A 66 14.60 6.54 -5.89
C MET A 66 14.90 5.16 -6.52
N SER A 67 15.74 4.34 -5.88
CA SER A 67 16.02 2.95 -6.28
C SER A 67 14.75 2.11 -6.29
N SER A 68 13.92 2.21 -5.24
CA SER A 68 12.63 1.52 -5.17
C SER A 68 11.67 2.00 -6.25
N PHE A 69 11.55 3.32 -6.47
CA PHE A 69 10.73 3.82 -7.58
C PHE A 69 11.19 3.28 -8.94
N ALA A 70 12.50 3.17 -9.18
CA ALA A 70 13.05 2.59 -10.40
C ALA A 70 12.78 1.08 -10.51
N GLY A 71 12.93 0.33 -9.41
CA GLY A 71 12.65 -1.10 -9.33
C GLY A 71 11.19 -1.42 -9.62
N GLU A 72 10.28 -0.77 -8.90
CA GLU A 72 8.82 -0.93 -9.01
C GLU A 72 8.30 -0.55 -10.40
N SER A 73 8.83 0.54 -10.97
CA SER A 73 8.49 0.96 -12.33
C SER A 73 8.86 -0.10 -13.37
N GLN A 74 9.99 -0.79 -13.17
CA GLN A 74 10.42 -1.87 -14.04
C GLN A 74 9.65 -3.17 -13.76
N ALA A 75 9.35 -3.48 -12.49
CA ALA A 75 8.53 -4.63 -12.09
C ALA A 75 7.16 -4.58 -12.75
N ARG A 76 6.45 -3.45 -12.63
CA ARG A 76 5.21 -3.16 -13.37
C ARG A 76 5.33 -3.53 -14.85
N MET A 77 6.35 -3.02 -15.54
CA MET A 77 6.49 -3.23 -16.98
C MET A 77 6.76 -4.72 -17.30
N ARG A 78 7.60 -5.39 -16.51
CA ARG A 78 7.86 -6.82 -16.65
C ARG A 78 6.56 -7.62 -16.46
N TYR A 79 5.78 -7.33 -15.43
CA TYR A 79 4.53 -8.03 -15.15
C TYR A 79 3.48 -7.84 -16.25
N GLU A 80 3.38 -6.65 -16.85
CA GLU A 80 2.52 -6.45 -18.03
C GLU A 80 2.97 -7.28 -19.24
N MET A 81 4.28 -7.39 -19.48
CA MET A 81 4.82 -8.24 -20.55
C MET A 81 4.58 -9.73 -20.27
N MET A 82 4.77 -10.15 -19.02
CA MET A 82 4.51 -11.53 -18.57
C MET A 82 3.02 -11.88 -18.63
N ALA A 83 2.13 -10.94 -18.32
CA ALA A 83 0.69 -11.11 -18.48
C ALA A 83 0.30 -11.40 -19.93
N LYS A 84 0.83 -10.63 -20.88
CA LYS A 84 0.60 -10.85 -22.31
C LYS A 84 1.10 -12.22 -22.76
N LYS A 85 2.20 -12.69 -22.19
CA LYS A 85 2.75 -14.02 -22.46
C LYS A 85 1.84 -15.13 -21.90
N ALA A 86 1.39 -14.98 -20.65
CA ALA A 86 0.43 -15.90 -20.02
C ALA A 86 -0.87 -16.02 -20.78
N GLU A 87 -1.41 -14.90 -21.27
CA GLU A 87 -2.63 -14.92 -22.07
C GLU A 87 -2.45 -15.65 -23.42
N LYS A 88 -1.31 -15.44 -24.11
CA LYS A 88 -0.99 -16.16 -25.35
C LYS A 88 -0.81 -17.66 -25.14
N GLU A 89 -0.43 -18.08 -23.94
CA GLU A 89 -0.25 -19.49 -23.56
C GLU A 89 -1.53 -20.12 -22.98
N GLY A 90 -2.66 -19.42 -22.98
CA GLY A 90 -3.95 -19.94 -22.53
C GLY A 90 -4.14 -19.91 -21.00
N PHE A 91 -3.37 -19.08 -20.29
CA PHE A 91 -3.46 -18.93 -18.84
C PHE A 91 -4.11 -17.60 -18.44
N LYS A 92 -5.38 -17.39 -18.77
CA LYS A 92 -6.06 -16.09 -18.54
C LYS A 92 -6.13 -15.70 -17.08
N GLN A 93 -6.37 -16.64 -16.16
CA GLN A 93 -6.32 -16.34 -14.73
C GLN A 93 -4.95 -15.80 -14.30
N ILE A 94 -3.86 -16.43 -14.75
CA ILE A 94 -2.50 -16.00 -14.42
C ILE A 94 -2.18 -14.66 -15.08
N ALA A 95 -2.65 -14.42 -16.31
CA ALA A 95 -2.50 -13.15 -16.97
C ALA A 95 -3.16 -12.00 -16.18
N GLU A 96 -4.37 -12.23 -15.66
CA GLU A 96 -5.05 -11.25 -14.79
C GLU A 96 -4.29 -11.02 -13.48
N ILE A 97 -3.72 -12.06 -12.88
CA ILE A 97 -2.90 -11.93 -11.68
C ILE A 97 -1.66 -11.07 -11.95
N PHE A 98 -0.92 -11.32 -13.02
CA PHE A 98 0.21 -10.44 -13.39
C PHE A 98 -0.21 -8.99 -13.61
N ARG A 99 -1.37 -8.74 -14.25
CA ARG A 99 -1.89 -7.37 -14.44
C ARG A 99 -2.30 -6.73 -13.13
N GLN A 100 -2.91 -7.50 -12.23
CA GLN A 100 -3.27 -7.02 -10.91
C GLN A 100 -2.00 -6.61 -10.15
N THR A 101 -0.99 -7.50 -10.08
CA THR A 101 0.29 -7.20 -9.43
C THR A 101 0.97 -5.98 -10.06
N ALA A 102 0.95 -5.86 -11.40
CA ALA A 102 1.49 -4.68 -12.07
C ALA A 102 0.80 -3.37 -11.65
N LEU A 103 -0.50 -3.39 -11.33
CA LEU A 103 -1.21 -2.23 -10.80
C LEU A 103 -0.89 -1.98 -9.32
N GLU A 104 -0.64 -3.04 -8.55
CA GLU A 104 -0.19 -2.95 -7.15
C GLU A 104 1.19 -2.27 -7.09
N GLU A 105 2.15 -2.65 -7.97
CA GLU A 105 3.48 -1.99 -8.05
C GLU A 105 3.42 -0.52 -8.46
N VAL A 106 2.40 -0.13 -9.24
CA VAL A 106 2.16 1.29 -9.53
C VAL A 106 1.85 2.06 -8.25
N GLU A 107 1.09 1.48 -7.33
CA GLU A 107 0.75 2.12 -6.06
C GLU A 107 1.96 2.17 -5.11
N HIS A 108 2.80 1.13 -5.09
CA HIS A 108 4.08 1.14 -4.37
C HIS A 108 5.00 2.25 -4.91
N ALA A 109 5.23 2.28 -6.23
CA ALA A 109 6.03 3.30 -6.90
C ALA A 109 5.52 4.73 -6.60
N LYS A 110 4.20 4.95 -6.71
CA LYS A 110 3.57 6.24 -6.40
C LYS A 110 3.81 6.65 -4.95
N ARG A 111 3.72 5.70 -4.01
CA ARG A 111 3.93 5.95 -2.59
C ARG A 111 5.36 6.40 -2.32
N PHE A 112 6.36 5.71 -2.89
CA PHE A 112 7.77 6.11 -2.76
C PHE A 112 8.03 7.45 -3.42
N TYR A 113 7.53 7.66 -4.64
CA TYR A 113 7.70 8.92 -5.36
C TYR A 113 7.09 10.12 -4.63
N LYS A 114 5.95 9.92 -3.93
CA LYS A 114 5.35 10.97 -3.11
C LYS A 114 6.29 11.48 -2.03
N TYR A 115 7.08 10.60 -1.38
CA TYR A 115 8.09 11.05 -0.41
C TYR A 115 9.20 11.88 -1.06
N LEU A 116 9.65 11.49 -2.25
CA LEU A 116 10.63 12.25 -3.04
C LEU A 116 10.12 13.68 -3.32
N SER A 117 8.91 13.79 -3.86
CA SER A 117 8.33 15.08 -4.31
C SER A 117 8.13 16.11 -3.18
N VAL A 118 8.02 15.65 -1.93
CA VAL A 118 7.73 16.53 -0.80
C VAL A 118 8.87 16.61 0.22
N GLY A 119 9.85 15.71 0.12
CA GLY A 119 10.91 15.54 1.10
C GLY A 119 12.28 15.95 0.59
N SER A 120 12.45 16.16 -0.72
CA SER A 120 13.72 16.57 -1.33
C SER A 120 13.58 17.82 -2.19
N THR A 121 14.64 18.64 -2.22
CA THR A 121 14.78 19.76 -3.17
C THR A 121 15.74 19.45 -4.31
N GLU A 122 16.39 18.28 -4.27
CA GLU A 122 17.28 17.83 -5.33
C GLU A 122 16.50 17.60 -6.64
N LYS A 123 17.05 18.11 -7.74
CA LYS A 123 16.44 17.97 -9.08
C LYS A 123 16.70 16.60 -9.70
N SER A 124 17.72 15.91 -9.22
CA SER A 124 18.16 14.62 -9.73
C SER A 124 18.96 13.90 -8.64
N VAL A 125 18.71 12.61 -8.49
CA VAL A 125 19.42 11.73 -7.56
C VAL A 125 20.07 10.62 -8.39
N GLU A 126 21.37 10.42 -8.21
CA GLU A 126 22.08 9.30 -8.83
C GLU A 126 21.88 8.03 -8.00
N VAL A 127 21.43 6.96 -8.65
CA VAL A 127 21.30 5.61 -8.08
C VAL A 127 22.02 4.62 -8.98
N SER A 128 22.64 3.60 -8.38
CA SER A 128 23.38 2.56 -9.08
C SER A 128 22.95 1.21 -8.53
N GLU A 129 21.98 0.59 -9.21
CA GLU A 129 21.40 -0.69 -8.83
C GLU A 129 21.50 -1.68 -9.99
N ALA A 130 21.62 -2.97 -9.66
CA ALA A 130 21.51 -4.03 -10.65
C ALA A 130 20.03 -4.34 -10.89
N PHE A 131 19.60 -4.32 -12.15
CA PHE A 131 18.25 -4.70 -12.53
C PHE A 131 18.24 -6.00 -13.34
N PRO A 132 17.15 -6.80 -13.26
CA PRO A 132 17.05 -8.01 -14.04
C PRO A 132 17.13 -7.75 -15.55
N SER A 133 17.99 -8.50 -16.25
CA SER A 133 18.21 -8.43 -17.69
C SER A 133 17.74 -9.67 -18.46
N PHE A 134 17.03 -10.58 -17.79
CA PHE A 134 16.54 -11.81 -18.40
C PHE A 134 15.43 -11.54 -19.42
N ALA A 135 15.34 -12.38 -20.45
CA ALA A 135 14.26 -12.33 -21.44
C ALA A 135 12.95 -12.89 -20.88
N ILE A 136 11.81 -12.41 -21.41
CA ILE A 136 10.49 -12.98 -21.11
C ILE A 136 10.42 -14.42 -21.65
N GLY A 137 10.37 -15.39 -20.73
CA GLY A 137 10.29 -16.83 -21.00
C GLY A 137 8.86 -17.33 -21.17
N ASN A 138 8.66 -18.63 -20.97
CA ASN A 138 7.30 -19.18 -20.84
C ASN A 138 6.65 -18.76 -19.50
N THR A 139 5.34 -18.95 -19.36
CA THR A 139 4.58 -18.47 -18.19
C THR A 139 5.11 -19.02 -16.87
N GLN A 140 5.52 -20.29 -16.84
CA GLN A 140 6.07 -20.91 -15.63
C GLN A 140 7.40 -20.25 -15.23
N GLN A 141 8.31 -20.06 -16.19
CA GLN A 141 9.60 -19.40 -15.97
C GLN A 141 9.39 -17.95 -15.51
N ASN A 142 8.45 -17.24 -16.11
CA ASN A 142 8.10 -15.87 -15.74
C ASN A 142 7.57 -15.79 -14.31
N LEU A 143 6.69 -16.71 -13.90
CA LEU A 143 6.19 -16.78 -12.52
C LEU A 143 7.30 -17.07 -11.51
N MET A 144 8.25 -17.96 -11.84
CA MET A 144 9.40 -18.23 -10.98
C MET A 144 10.32 -17.02 -10.87
N ALA A 145 10.58 -16.33 -11.99
CA ALA A 145 11.41 -15.12 -12.00
C ALA A 145 10.76 -13.96 -11.25
N ALA A 146 9.43 -13.80 -11.37
CA ALA A 146 8.66 -12.82 -10.59
C ALA A 146 8.73 -13.16 -9.10
N ALA A 147 8.40 -14.40 -8.70
CA ALA A 147 8.47 -14.83 -7.31
C ALA A 147 9.85 -14.62 -6.67
N PHE A 148 10.92 -14.85 -7.42
CA PHE A 148 12.29 -14.57 -6.94
C PHE A 148 12.54 -13.08 -6.75
N GLY A 149 12.09 -12.22 -7.67
CA GLY A 149 12.16 -10.77 -7.51
C GLY A 149 11.44 -10.30 -6.24
N GLU A 150 10.19 -10.72 -6.07
CA GLU A 150 9.38 -10.42 -4.88
C GLU A 150 10.03 -10.91 -3.58
N GLU A 151 10.66 -12.09 -3.60
CA GLU A 151 11.36 -12.63 -2.44
C GLU A 151 12.58 -11.78 -2.04
N MET A 152 13.36 -11.31 -3.02
CA MET A 152 14.48 -10.41 -2.75
C MET A 152 13.99 -9.09 -2.15
N GLU A 153 12.89 -8.55 -2.68
CA GLU A 153 12.30 -7.30 -2.22
C GLU A 153 11.75 -7.42 -0.78
N GLU A 154 10.96 -8.45 -0.52
CA GLU A 154 10.38 -8.76 0.80
C GLU A 154 11.47 -9.00 1.87
N SER A 155 12.48 -9.81 1.56
CA SER A 155 13.38 -10.37 2.59
C SER A 155 14.70 -9.62 2.76
N GLU A 156 15.16 -8.91 1.72
CA GLU A 156 16.45 -8.23 1.74
C GLU A 156 16.33 -6.73 1.49
N VAL A 157 15.75 -6.31 0.35
CA VAL A 157 15.79 -4.92 -0.11
C VAL A 157 15.00 -4.01 0.83
N TYR A 158 13.70 -4.24 0.98
CA TYR A 158 12.83 -3.36 1.75
C TYR A 158 13.12 -3.37 3.27
N PRO A 159 13.42 -4.51 3.92
CA PRO A 159 13.87 -4.50 5.31
C PRO A 159 15.17 -3.71 5.52
N SER A 160 16.13 -3.80 4.59
CA SER A 160 17.37 -3.02 4.65
C SER A 160 17.09 -1.51 4.51
N PHE A 161 16.23 -1.14 3.56
CA PHE A 161 15.85 0.25 3.33
C PHE A 161 15.10 0.83 4.52
N ALA A 162 14.20 0.06 5.14
CA ALA A 162 13.50 0.45 6.36
C ALA A 162 14.48 0.72 7.52
N LYS A 163 15.47 -0.16 7.73
CA LYS A 163 16.50 0.00 8.77
C LYS A 163 17.30 1.30 8.57
N ILE A 164 17.66 1.62 7.32
CA ILE A 164 18.37 2.86 6.98
C ILE A 164 17.49 4.08 7.25
N ALA A 165 16.24 4.06 6.76
CA ALA A 165 15.29 5.15 6.98
C ALA A 165 15.08 5.44 8.47
N ARG A 166 14.92 4.39 9.29
CA ARG A 166 14.81 4.54 10.75
C ARG A 166 16.07 5.12 11.38
N LYS A 167 17.26 4.65 10.98
CA LYS A 167 18.55 5.18 11.45
C LYS A 167 18.71 6.67 11.10
N GLU A 168 18.21 7.08 9.95
CA GLU A 168 18.22 8.48 9.50
C GLU A 168 17.05 9.30 10.06
N GLY A 169 16.17 8.71 10.87
CA GLY A 169 15.07 9.40 11.56
C GLY A 169 13.78 9.56 10.74
N PHE A 170 13.62 8.79 9.67
CA PHE A 170 12.45 8.76 8.80
C PHE A 170 11.53 7.58 9.12
N GLU A 171 10.97 7.55 10.32
CA GLU A 171 10.17 6.42 10.83
C GLU A 171 8.97 6.08 9.92
N GLU A 172 8.28 7.08 9.37
CA GLU A 172 7.12 6.84 8.49
C GLU A 172 7.52 6.24 7.12
N ILE A 173 8.70 6.60 6.62
CA ILE A 173 9.26 5.97 5.40
C ILE A 173 9.68 4.53 5.72
N ALA A 174 10.30 4.29 6.87
CA ALA A 174 10.69 2.96 7.31
C ALA A 174 9.49 2.00 7.38
N LYS A 175 8.40 2.42 8.05
CA LYS A 175 7.15 1.66 8.09
C LYS A 175 6.55 1.43 6.71
N THR A 176 6.72 2.39 5.79
CA THR A 176 6.21 2.22 4.43
C THR A 176 6.96 1.09 3.72
N PHE A 177 8.29 1.07 3.79
CA PHE A 177 9.08 -0.04 3.24
C PHE A 177 8.69 -1.39 3.87
N GLU A 178 8.51 -1.45 5.19
CA GLU A 178 8.07 -2.66 5.89
C GLU A 178 6.67 -3.13 5.42
N ASN A 179 5.73 -2.22 5.22
CA ASN A 179 4.39 -2.55 4.75
C ASN A 179 4.37 -2.99 3.29
N VAL A 180 5.22 -2.40 2.45
CA VAL A 180 5.38 -2.82 1.04
C VAL A 180 6.01 -4.21 1.00
N ALA A 181 7.01 -4.50 1.81
CA ALA A 181 7.59 -5.86 1.94
C ALA A 181 6.52 -6.93 2.27
N ILE A 182 5.53 -6.59 3.11
CA ILE A 182 4.40 -7.49 3.41
C ILE A 182 3.53 -7.74 2.17
N ALA A 183 3.30 -6.72 1.34
CA ALA A 183 2.58 -6.88 0.08
C ALA A 183 3.35 -7.80 -0.89
N GLU A 184 4.67 -7.60 -1.01
CA GLU A 184 5.53 -8.44 -1.87
C GLU A 184 5.54 -9.90 -1.44
N SER A 185 5.41 -10.18 -0.14
CA SER A 185 5.18 -11.54 0.38
C SER A 185 3.96 -12.20 -0.25
N GLY A 186 2.85 -11.46 -0.34
CA GLY A 186 1.63 -11.92 -1.00
C GLY A 186 1.82 -12.13 -2.50
N HIS A 187 2.59 -11.27 -3.16
CA HIS A 187 2.94 -11.41 -4.57
C HIS A 187 3.78 -12.67 -4.82
N LYS A 188 4.85 -12.86 -4.04
CA LYS A 188 5.71 -14.04 -4.04
C LYS A 188 4.91 -15.33 -3.85
N GLU A 189 4.07 -15.40 -2.83
CA GLU A 189 3.28 -16.60 -2.54
C GLU A 189 2.39 -16.96 -3.73
N ARG A 190 1.68 -15.97 -4.26
CA ARG A 190 0.77 -16.11 -5.38
C ARG A 190 1.49 -16.59 -6.64
N PHE A 191 2.61 -15.96 -7.01
CA PHE A 191 3.40 -16.36 -8.16
C PHE A 191 4.00 -17.77 -8.01
N SER A 192 4.56 -18.06 -6.83
CA SER A 192 5.12 -19.38 -6.52
C SER A 192 4.07 -20.48 -6.63
N LYS A 193 2.86 -20.22 -6.14
CA LYS A 193 1.75 -21.18 -6.21
C LYS A 193 1.32 -21.45 -7.64
N PHE A 194 1.16 -20.41 -8.47
CA PHE A 194 0.83 -20.61 -9.88
C PHE A 194 1.94 -21.33 -10.65
N ALA A 195 3.22 -21.02 -10.38
CA ALA A 195 4.34 -21.73 -11.00
C ALA A 195 4.31 -23.23 -10.69
N GLN A 196 4.00 -23.58 -9.44
CA GLN A 196 3.84 -24.97 -9.01
C GLN A 196 2.62 -25.64 -9.67
N ASN A 197 1.49 -24.94 -9.78
CA ASN A 197 0.30 -25.48 -10.42
C ASN A 197 0.57 -25.79 -11.90
N ILE A 198 1.28 -24.90 -12.64
CA ILE A 198 1.69 -25.20 -14.02
C ILE A 198 2.61 -26.42 -14.04
N LYS A 199 3.61 -26.48 -13.14
CA LYS A 199 4.56 -27.61 -13.07
C LYS A 199 3.87 -28.96 -12.92
N LYS A 200 2.80 -28.99 -12.12
CA LYS A 200 2.04 -30.20 -11.79
C LYS A 200 0.91 -30.50 -12.77
N GLY A 201 0.63 -29.62 -13.73
CA GLY A 201 -0.55 -29.72 -14.58
C GLY A 201 -1.87 -29.46 -13.83
N GLU A 202 -1.81 -28.74 -12.71
CA GLU A 202 -2.92 -28.55 -11.78
C GLU A 202 -3.74 -27.27 -12.04
N VAL A 203 -3.48 -26.56 -13.15
CA VAL A 203 -4.18 -25.30 -13.48
C VAL A 203 -5.66 -25.54 -13.78
N PHE A 204 -5.97 -26.60 -14.53
CA PHE A 204 -7.33 -26.91 -14.99
C PHE A 204 -7.81 -28.31 -14.56
N ARG A 205 -7.02 -29.02 -13.75
CA ARG A 205 -7.35 -30.37 -13.25
C ARG A 205 -6.76 -30.57 -11.86
N LEU A 206 -7.53 -31.13 -10.95
CA LEU A 206 -7.09 -31.51 -9.61
C LEU A 206 -7.40 -33.00 -9.38
N GLY A 207 -6.76 -33.59 -8.36
CA GLY A 207 -7.05 -34.97 -7.94
C GLY A 207 -8.40 -35.15 -7.24
N ASN A 208 -9.05 -34.05 -6.87
CA ASN A 208 -10.36 -34.02 -6.20
C ASN A 208 -11.34 -33.13 -6.96
N LYS A 209 -12.65 -33.42 -6.82
CA LYS A 209 -13.71 -32.60 -7.42
C LYS A 209 -13.82 -31.25 -6.71
N VAL A 210 -13.83 -30.18 -7.49
CA VAL A 210 -14.03 -28.80 -7.02
C VAL A 210 -15.05 -28.08 -7.89
N TRP A 211 -15.48 -26.91 -7.44
CA TRP A 211 -16.25 -26.00 -8.27
C TRP A 211 -15.31 -25.15 -9.12
N TRP A 212 -15.44 -25.24 -10.43
CA TRP A 212 -14.80 -24.38 -11.42
C TRP A 212 -15.76 -23.28 -11.84
N ARG A 213 -15.26 -22.07 -12.03
CA ARG A 213 -16.01 -20.91 -12.52
C ARG A 213 -15.45 -20.48 -13.87
N CYS A 214 -16.31 -20.36 -14.88
CA CYS A 214 -15.95 -19.66 -16.11
C CYS A 214 -15.96 -18.15 -15.84
N LYS A 215 -14.82 -17.50 -15.99
CA LYS A 215 -14.65 -16.06 -15.75
C LYS A 215 -15.36 -15.19 -16.77
N ASN A 216 -15.65 -15.73 -17.95
CA ASN A 216 -16.35 -15.01 -19.01
C ASN A 216 -17.84 -14.80 -18.72
N CYS A 217 -18.53 -15.83 -18.21
CA CYS A 217 -20.00 -15.83 -18.10
C CYS A 217 -20.54 -16.26 -16.73
N GLY A 218 -19.68 -16.68 -15.80
CA GLY A 218 -20.06 -17.13 -14.47
C GLY A 218 -20.54 -18.58 -14.36
N TYR A 219 -20.57 -19.36 -15.45
CA TYR A 219 -20.95 -20.78 -15.41
C TYR A 219 -20.12 -21.56 -14.38
N LEU A 220 -20.80 -22.37 -13.57
CA LEU A 220 -20.19 -23.21 -12.55
C LEU A 220 -20.20 -24.68 -12.98
N HIS A 221 -19.05 -25.33 -12.86
CA HIS A 221 -18.88 -26.76 -13.14
C HIS A 221 -18.33 -27.47 -11.91
N PHE A 222 -18.96 -28.56 -11.48
CA PHE A 222 -18.43 -29.40 -10.42
C PHE A 222 -17.74 -30.63 -11.02
N GLY A 223 -16.42 -30.74 -10.84
CA GLY A 223 -15.63 -31.80 -11.46
C GLY A 223 -14.17 -31.78 -11.04
N GLU A 224 -13.42 -32.82 -11.40
CA GLU A 224 -11.97 -32.89 -11.19
C GLU A 224 -11.23 -31.92 -12.11
N SER A 225 -11.79 -31.59 -13.27
CA SER A 225 -11.21 -30.65 -14.24
C SER A 225 -12.22 -29.63 -14.74
N ALA A 226 -11.73 -28.46 -15.14
CA ALA A 226 -12.51 -27.54 -15.94
C ALA A 226 -12.86 -28.17 -17.30
N PRO A 227 -14.04 -27.91 -17.88
CA PRO A 227 -14.39 -28.43 -19.19
C PRO A 227 -13.56 -27.76 -20.29
N GLU A 228 -13.25 -28.48 -21.37
CA GLU A 228 -12.48 -27.96 -22.52
C GLU A 228 -13.14 -26.75 -23.19
N LYS A 229 -14.48 -26.71 -23.16
CA LYS A 229 -15.31 -25.59 -23.58
C LYS A 229 -16.38 -25.32 -22.54
N CYS A 230 -16.64 -24.05 -22.27
CA CYS A 230 -17.74 -23.65 -21.42
C CYS A 230 -19.08 -24.00 -22.10
N PRO A 231 -19.94 -24.83 -21.48
CA PRO A 231 -21.23 -25.20 -22.05
C PRO A 231 -22.23 -24.04 -22.09
N ALA A 232 -21.97 -22.93 -21.38
CA ALA A 232 -22.82 -21.75 -21.40
C ALA A 232 -22.43 -20.74 -22.49
N CYS A 233 -21.14 -20.37 -22.59
CA CYS A 233 -20.69 -19.30 -23.51
C CYS A 233 -19.73 -19.78 -24.61
N ASN A 234 -19.51 -21.09 -24.74
CA ASN A 234 -18.65 -21.72 -25.75
C ASN A 234 -17.18 -21.25 -25.78
N HIS A 235 -16.72 -20.55 -24.74
CA HIS A 235 -15.33 -20.11 -24.60
C HIS A 235 -14.43 -21.26 -24.13
N PRO A 236 -13.14 -21.26 -24.50
CA PRO A 236 -12.20 -22.33 -24.17
C PRO A 236 -11.90 -22.47 -22.66
N GLN A 237 -11.28 -23.61 -22.30
CA GLN A 237 -10.89 -23.97 -20.92
C GLN A 237 -10.08 -22.88 -20.20
N GLU A 238 -9.27 -22.11 -20.94
CA GLU A 238 -8.45 -21.00 -20.43
C GLU A 238 -9.23 -19.96 -19.61
N TYR A 239 -10.55 -19.86 -19.80
CA TYR A 239 -11.41 -18.96 -19.04
C TYR A 239 -11.84 -19.51 -17.67
N PHE A 240 -11.48 -20.75 -17.33
CA PHE A 240 -11.86 -21.35 -16.06
C PHE A 240 -10.83 -21.09 -14.96
N GLU A 241 -11.35 -20.96 -13.75
CA GLU A 241 -10.58 -20.94 -12.51
C GLU A 241 -11.32 -21.74 -11.44
N ILE A 242 -10.64 -22.06 -10.34
CA ILE A 242 -11.33 -22.57 -9.14
C ILE A 242 -12.26 -21.48 -8.62
N LYS A 243 -13.52 -21.82 -8.33
CA LYS A 243 -14.55 -20.88 -7.84
C LYS A 243 -14.03 -20.18 -6.57
N PRO A 244 -13.86 -18.85 -6.59
CA PRO A 244 -13.39 -18.12 -5.42
C PRO A 244 -14.45 -18.13 -4.30
N LYS A 245 -13.97 -18.02 -3.05
CA LYS A 245 -14.78 -17.92 -1.82
C LYS A 245 -14.30 -16.75 -0.96
N ASN A 246 -14.54 -15.53 -1.44
CA ASN A 246 -14.09 -14.28 -0.83
C ASN A 246 -15.22 -13.22 -0.76
N TYR A 247 -16.45 -13.66 -0.47
CA TYR A 247 -17.65 -12.86 -0.23
C TYR A 247 -18.42 -13.42 0.96
#